data_AF-A0A7C2U2P4-F1
#
_entry.id   AF-A0A7C2U2P4-F1
#
_cell.length_a   1.000
_cell.length_b   1.000
_cell.length_c   1.000
_cell.angle_alpha   90.00
_cell.angle_beta   90.00
_cell.angle_gamma   90.00
#
_symmetry.space_group_name_H-M   'P 1'
#
loop_
_entity.id
_entity.type
_entity.pdbx_description
1 polymer ?
#
loop_
_entity_poly.entity_id
_entity_poly.type
_entity_poly.pdbx_seq_one_letter_code
_entity_poly.pdbx_strand_id
1 'polypeptide(L)'
;MTAPAAYGVLFRRAYALLHGGAPEEGAWAVQRQPGEALEDFLARTRRDALLPLREELQATPPPPALAEAHRLLLEAIECALEADAALAAQVRAYGCGDYRGSLEHSQRAADLARRAVELDRALIRALWQAEESAPGTLAALGLRAVLPRGDDRGDAEDEEYE
;
A
#
# COMPACT_ATOMS: atom_id res chain seq x y z
N MET A 1 1.78 -4.59 -26.24
CA MET A 1 2.33 -3.71 -25.18
C MET A 1 3.77 -4.12 -24.92
N THR A 2 4.70 -3.17 -24.80
CA THR A 2 6.10 -3.49 -24.48
C THR A 2 6.23 -3.86 -22.99
N ALA A 3 7.15 -4.77 -22.66
CA ALA A 3 7.36 -5.23 -21.28
C ALA A 3 7.53 -4.09 -20.22
N PRO A 4 8.20 -2.96 -20.52
CA PRO A 4 8.29 -1.83 -19.58
C PRO A 4 6.95 -1.15 -19.30
N ALA A 5 6.06 -1.06 -20.30
CA ALA A 5 4.73 -0.47 -20.13
C ALA A 5 3.81 -1.37 -19.28
N ALA A 6 3.92 -2.69 -19.44
CA ALA A 6 3.19 -3.65 -18.62
C ALA A 6 3.63 -3.60 -17.14
N TYR A 7 4.94 -3.54 -16.89
CA TYR A 7 5.48 -3.38 -15.54
C TYR A 7 4.99 -2.09 -14.86
N GLY A 8 5.03 -0.96 -15.57
CA GLY A 8 4.59 0.32 -15.01
C GLY A 8 3.12 0.36 -14.62
N VAL A 9 2.25 -0.30 -15.40
CA VAL A 9 0.82 -0.49 -15.04
C VAL A 9 0.69 -1.31 -13.76
N LEU A 10 1.40 -2.45 -13.68
CA LEU A 10 1.36 -3.33 -12.52
C LEU A 10 1.82 -2.62 -11.24
N PHE A 11 2.97 -1.94 -11.31
CA PHE A 11 3.51 -1.16 -10.19
C PHE A 11 2.53 -0.09 -9.72
N ARG A 12 1.95 0.68 -10.65
CA ARG A 12 0.99 1.74 -10.32
C ARG A 12 -0.28 1.19 -9.68
N ARG A 13 -0.80 0.05 -10.14
CA ARG A 13 -1.98 -0.59 -9.55
C ARG A 13 -1.74 -1.00 -8.10
N ALA A 14 -0.60 -1.62 -7.83
CA ALA A 14 -0.21 -2.01 -6.47
C ALA A 14 0.03 -0.79 -5.57
N TYR A 15 0.73 0.23 -6.07
CA TYR A 15 0.94 1.49 -5.36
C TYR A 15 -0.39 2.17 -5.01
N ALA A 16 -1.31 2.31 -5.96
CA ALA A 16 -2.61 2.92 -5.74
C ALA A 16 -3.42 2.15 -4.68
N LEU A 17 -3.47 0.82 -4.77
CA LEU A 17 -4.21 -0.02 -3.82
C LEU A 17 -3.66 0.07 -2.39
N LEU A 18 -2.35 0.25 -2.22
CA LEU A 18 -1.76 0.48 -0.89
C LEU A 18 -2.17 1.83 -0.29
N HIS A 19 -2.40 2.84 -1.12
CA HIS A 19 -2.72 4.21 -0.72
C HIS A 19 -4.22 4.53 -0.74
N GLY A 20 -5.07 3.51 -0.84
CA GLY A 20 -6.54 3.69 -0.86
C GLY A 20 -7.09 4.22 -2.19
N GLY A 21 -6.27 4.27 -3.24
CA GLY A 21 -6.71 4.59 -4.59
C GLY A 21 -7.37 3.39 -5.27
N ALA A 22 -8.44 3.64 -6.03
CA ALA A 22 -9.00 2.67 -6.95
C ALA A 22 -8.19 2.71 -8.26
N PRO A 23 -7.57 1.60 -8.70
CA PRO A 23 -6.75 1.61 -9.91
C PRO A 23 -7.54 1.89 -11.19
N GLU A 24 -8.87 1.66 -11.23
CA GLU A 24 -9.77 2.04 -12.33
C GLU A 24 -11.22 2.30 -11.86
N GLU A 25 -11.97 3.08 -12.64
CA GLU A 25 -13.41 3.32 -12.50
C GLU A 25 -14.17 1.99 -12.47
N GLY A 26 -14.84 1.73 -11.34
CA GLY A 26 -15.61 0.50 -11.15
C GLY A 26 -15.00 -0.49 -10.17
N ALA A 27 -13.94 -0.18 -9.43
CA ALA A 27 -13.64 -0.93 -8.20
C ALA A 27 -14.66 -0.53 -7.10
N TRP A 28 -15.83 -1.15 -7.18
CA TRP A 28 -16.95 -1.04 -6.25
C TRP A 28 -16.44 -1.14 -4.81
N ALA A 29 -17.02 -0.32 -3.92
CA ALA A 29 -16.89 -0.49 -2.49
C ALA A 29 -17.10 -1.97 -2.16
N VAL A 30 -16.03 -2.69 -1.79
CA VAL A 30 -16.14 -4.10 -1.43
C VAL A 30 -17.02 -4.16 -0.19
N GLN A 31 -18.27 -4.54 -0.37
CA GLN A 31 -19.24 -4.61 0.72
C GLN A 31 -19.15 -5.98 1.38
N ARG A 32 -19.33 -5.97 2.70
CA ARG A 32 -19.51 -7.17 3.50
C ARG A 32 -20.74 -7.92 3.00
N GLN A 33 -20.59 -9.21 2.72
CA GLN A 33 -21.70 -10.03 2.27
C GLN A 33 -22.71 -10.25 3.41
N PRO A 34 -24.01 -10.40 3.11
CA PRO A 34 -24.99 -10.75 4.14
C PRO A 34 -24.59 -12.03 4.87
N GLY A 35 -24.45 -11.96 6.21
CA GLY A 35 -24.07 -13.10 7.05
C GLY A 35 -22.56 -13.39 7.15
N GLU A 36 -21.70 -12.70 6.40
CA GLU A 36 -20.23 -12.80 6.56
C GLU A 36 -19.83 -12.23 7.92
N ALA A 37 -18.92 -12.86 8.67
CA ALA A 37 -18.43 -12.29 9.93
C ALA A 37 -17.51 -11.07 9.64
N LEU A 38 -17.39 -10.13 10.59
CA LEU A 38 -16.59 -8.91 10.36
C LEU A 38 -15.11 -9.25 10.17
N GLU A 39 -14.60 -10.17 10.99
CA GLU A 39 -13.23 -10.68 10.92
C GLU A 39 -12.93 -11.37 9.57
N ASP A 40 -13.91 -12.08 9.01
CA ASP A 40 -13.75 -12.76 7.72
C ASP A 40 -13.74 -11.75 6.57
N PHE A 41 -14.62 -10.74 6.64
CA PHE A 41 -14.62 -9.61 5.70
C PHE A 41 -13.29 -8.85 5.72
N LEU A 42 -12.78 -8.52 6.91
CA LEU A 42 -11.50 -7.82 7.07
C LEU A 42 -10.32 -8.67 6.55
N ALA A 43 -10.31 -9.97 6.84
CA ALA A 43 -9.26 -10.88 6.38
C ALA A 43 -9.25 -11.07 4.86
N ARG A 44 -10.40 -10.92 4.20
CA ARG A 44 -10.58 -11.18 2.77
C ARG A 44 -10.42 -9.94 1.90
N THR A 45 -11.05 -8.82 2.28
CA THR A 45 -11.32 -7.70 1.36
C THR A 45 -10.09 -7.14 0.67
N ARG A 46 -9.07 -6.78 1.45
CA ARG A 46 -7.83 -6.24 0.89
C ARG A 46 -6.89 -7.34 0.40
N ARG A 47 -6.94 -8.51 1.03
CA ARG A 47 -6.15 -9.70 0.69
C ARG A 47 -6.43 -10.19 -0.73
N ASP A 48 -7.70 -10.31 -1.10
CA ASP A 48 -8.12 -10.75 -2.44
C ASP A 48 -7.64 -9.80 -3.55
N ALA A 49 -7.49 -8.51 -3.22
CA ALA A 49 -6.98 -7.50 -4.15
C ALA A 49 -5.44 -7.47 -4.20
N LEU A 50 -4.76 -7.61 -3.07
CA LEU A 50 -3.30 -7.50 -2.96
C LEU A 50 -2.56 -8.77 -3.35
N LEU A 51 -3.08 -9.96 -3.05
CA LEU A 51 -2.37 -11.22 -3.32
C LEU A 51 -2.09 -11.45 -4.81
N PRO A 52 -3.06 -11.32 -5.73
CA PRO A 52 -2.79 -11.50 -7.14
C PRO A 52 -1.75 -10.51 -7.67
N LEU A 53 -1.81 -9.24 -7.21
CA LEU A 53 -0.84 -8.22 -7.57
C LEU A 53 0.56 -8.54 -7.04
N ARG A 54 0.67 -9.06 -5.82
CA ARG A 54 1.95 -9.50 -5.25
C ARG A 54 2.55 -10.64 -6.04
N GLU A 55 1.75 -11.66 -6.39
CA GLU A 55 2.19 -12.81 -7.18
C GLU A 55 2.64 -12.37 -8.58
N GLU A 56 1.88 -11.50 -9.23
CA GLU A 56 2.22 -10.96 -10.55
C GLU A 56 3.49 -10.10 -10.49
N LEU A 57 3.67 -9.27 -9.45
CA LEU A 57 4.89 -8.51 -9.22
C LEU A 57 6.09 -9.44 -8.99
N GLN A 58 5.96 -10.47 -8.17
CA GLN A 58 7.03 -11.44 -7.90
C GLN A 58 7.47 -12.19 -9.16
N ALA A 59 6.53 -12.48 -10.07
CA ALA A 59 6.80 -13.14 -11.35
C ALA A 59 7.39 -12.19 -12.40
N THR A 60 7.31 -10.87 -12.20
CA THR A 60 7.71 -9.87 -13.19
C THR A 60 9.02 -9.19 -12.79
N PRO A 61 10.12 -9.41 -13.55
CA PRO A 61 11.39 -8.76 -13.23
C PRO A 61 11.28 -7.23 -13.39
N PRO A 62 11.72 -6.44 -12.40
CA PRO A 62 11.69 -4.98 -12.51
C PRO A 62 12.78 -4.48 -13.47
N PRO A 63 12.58 -3.31 -14.12
CA PRO A 63 13.67 -2.56 -14.71
C PRO A 63 14.78 -2.32 -13.67
N PRO A 64 16.08 -2.38 -14.02
CA PRO A 64 17.17 -2.30 -13.05
C PRO A 64 17.13 -1.05 -12.14
N ALA A 65 16.77 0.10 -12.71
CA ALA A 65 16.62 1.35 -11.96
C ALA A 65 15.51 1.31 -10.89
N LEU A 66 14.58 0.36 -10.98
CA LEU A 66 13.43 0.21 -10.08
C LEU A 66 13.54 -1.01 -9.17
N ALA A 67 14.67 -1.73 -9.16
CA ALA A 67 14.82 -2.95 -8.38
C ALA A 67 14.55 -2.73 -6.86
N GLU A 68 15.03 -1.62 -6.31
CA GLU A 68 14.82 -1.30 -4.90
C GLU A 68 13.37 -0.88 -4.61
N ALA A 69 12.79 0.00 -5.44
CA ALA A 69 11.40 0.39 -5.31
C ALA A 69 10.46 -0.82 -5.45
N HIS A 70 10.79 -1.77 -6.32
CA HIS A 70 10.07 -3.03 -6.48
C HIS A 70 10.10 -3.88 -5.21
N ARG A 71 11.29 -4.08 -4.63
CA ARG A 71 11.46 -4.83 -3.37
C ARG A 71 10.66 -4.19 -2.24
N LEU A 72 10.77 -2.88 -2.07
CA LEU A 72 10.04 -2.13 -1.04
C LEU A 72 8.52 -2.18 -1.23
N LEU A 73 8.04 -2.15 -2.48
CA LEU A 73 6.62 -2.32 -2.78
C LEU A 73 6.11 -3.71 -2.37
N LEU A 74 6.87 -4.78 -2.67
CA LEU A 74 6.51 -6.13 -2.23
C LEU A 74 6.47 -6.25 -0.70
N GLU A 75 7.43 -5.64 0.00
CA GLU A 75 7.46 -5.60 1.46
C GLU A 75 6.29 -4.81 2.05
N ALA A 76 5.90 -3.70 1.40
CA ALA A 76 4.74 -2.92 1.80
C ALA A 76 3.42 -3.71 1.63
N ILE A 77 3.29 -4.48 0.54
CA ILE A 77 2.14 -5.38 0.34
C ILE A 77 2.09 -6.44 1.43
N GLU A 78 3.21 -7.08 1.74
CA GLU A 78 3.27 -8.10 2.81
C GLU A 78 2.95 -7.51 4.18
N CYS A 79 3.50 -6.33 4.49
CA CYS A 79 3.19 -5.62 5.73
C CYS A 79 1.69 -5.28 5.85
N ALA A 80 1.05 -4.87 4.74
CA ALA A 80 -0.39 -4.60 4.72
C ALA A 80 -1.22 -5.88 4.96
N LEU A 81 -0.86 -6.98 4.32
CA LEU A 81 -1.52 -8.29 4.52
C LEU A 81 -1.40 -8.78 5.96
N GLU A 82 -0.23 -8.63 6.57
CA GLU A 82 -0.03 -8.95 7.99
C GLU A 82 -0.87 -8.05 8.91
N ALA A 83 -1.00 -6.76 8.57
CA ALA A 83 -1.77 -5.81 9.38
C ALA A 83 -3.26 -6.16 9.37
N ASP A 84 -3.81 -6.49 8.20
CA ASP A 84 -5.20 -6.91 8.05
C ASP A 84 -5.48 -8.23 8.79
N ALA A 85 -4.53 -9.18 8.73
CA ALA A 85 -4.63 -10.43 9.48
C ALA A 85 -4.61 -10.20 11.01
N ALA A 86 -3.76 -9.30 11.50
CA ALA A 86 -3.72 -8.93 12.91
C ALA A 86 -5.03 -8.25 13.34
N LEU A 87 -5.59 -7.36 12.51
CA LEU A 87 -6.87 -6.71 12.78
C LEU A 87 -8.04 -7.71 12.82
N ALA A 88 -8.11 -8.64 11.87
CA ALA A 88 -9.11 -9.70 11.87
C ALA A 88 -9.01 -10.58 13.13
N ALA A 89 -7.78 -10.93 13.54
CA ALA A 89 -7.55 -11.71 14.77
C ALA A 89 -7.96 -10.94 16.03
N GLN A 90 -7.69 -9.63 16.09
CA GLN A 90 -8.14 -8.76 17.19
C GLN A 90 -9.67 -8.77 17.33
N VAL A 91 -10.39 -8.61 16.21
CA VAL A 91 -11.87 -8.57 16.20
C VAL A 91 -12.44 -9.91 16.67
N ARG A 92 -11.87 -11.03 16.19
CA ARG A 92 -12.27 -12.37 16.62
C ARG A 92 -12.06 -12.58 18.12
N ALA A 93 -10.87 -12.26 18.63
CA ALA A 93 -10.54 -12.41 20.05
C ALA A 93 -11.48 -11.58 20.94
N TYR A 94 -11.77 -10.34 20.54
CA TYR A 94 -12.73 -9.48 21.22
C TYR A 94 -14.14 -10.09 21.25
N GLY A 95 -14.63 -10.60 20.11
CA GLY A 95 -15.94 -11.25 20.01
C GLY A 95 -16.07 -12.52 20.84
N CYS A 96 -14.96 -13.22 21.10
CA CYS A 96 -14.92 -14.41 21.96
C CYS A 96 -14.71 -14.10 23.45
N GLY A 97 -14.58 -12.82 23.84
CA GLY A 97 -14.28 -12.42 25.22
C GLY A 97 -12.81 -12.62 25.64
N ASP A 98 -11.92 -12.92 24.69
CA ASP A 98 -10.47 -12.97 24.91
C ASP A 98 -9.86 -11.58 24.77
N TYR A 99 -9.99 -10.79 25.83
CA TYR A 99 -9.48 -9.42 25.86
C TYR A 99 -7.96 -9.34 25.81
N ARG A 100 -7.26 -10.34 26.36
CA ARG A 100 -5.80 -10.37 26.34
C ARG A 100 -5.30 -10.61 24.92
N GLY A 101 -5.82 -11.62 24.24
CA GLY A 101 -5.50 -11.88 22.84
C GLY A 101 -5.86 -10.69 21.94
N SER A 102 -6.98 -10.03 22.22
CA SER A 102 -7.36 -8.80 21.50
C SER A 102 -6.32 -7.68 21.65
N LEU A 103 -5.79 -7.44 22.86
CA LEU A 103 -4.75 -6.44 23.09
C LEU A 103 -3.41 -6.82 22.44
N GLU A 104 -3.04 -8.10 22.43
CA GLU A 104 -1.82 -8.57 21.77
C GLU A 104 -1.90 -8.36 20.25
N HIS A 105 -3.05 -8.65 19.64
CA HIS A 105 -3.28 -8.41 18.21
C HIS A 105 -3.36 -6.93 17.85
N SER A 106 -3.95 -6.08 18.70
CA SER A 106 -4.00 -4.63 18.45
C SER A 106 -2.60 -4.00 18.50
N GLN A 107 -1.75 -4.42 19.44
CA GLN A 107 -0.36 -3.99 19.49
C GLN A 107 0.39 -4.43 18.23
N ARG A 108 0.19 -5.68 17.78
CA ARG A 108 0.80 -6.17 16.53
C ARG A 108 0.36 -5.34 15.32
N ALA A 109 -0.92 -5.00 15.22
CA ALA A 109 -1.43 -4.14 14.14
C ALA A 109 -0.80 -2.73 14.20
N ALA A 110 -0.62 -2.15 15.39
CA ALA A 110 0.05 -0.87 15.56
C ALA A 110 1.54 -0.90 15.16
N ASP A 111 2.25 -1.99 15.46
CA ASP A 111 3.64 -2.19 15.04
C ASP A 111 3.76 -2.27 13.51
N LEU A 112 2.84 -2.99 12.88
CA LEU A 112 2.78 -3.11 11.42
C LEU A 112 2.40 -1.79 10.74
N ALA A 113 1.51 -1.00 11.34
CA ALA A 113 1.20 0.34 10.84
C ALA A 113 2.43 1.27 10.87
N ARG A 114 3.24 1.21 11.93
CA ARG A 114 4.51 1.96 12.00
C ARG A 114 5.50 1.51 10.93
N ARG A 115 5.67 0.19 10.77
CA ARG A 115 6.52 -0.38 9.72
C ARG A 115 6.06 0.03 8.32
N ALA A 116 4.74 0.08 8.08
CA ALA A 116 4.19 0.53 6.79
C ALA A 116 4.59 1.97 6.45
N VAL A 117 4.61 2.88 7.44
CA VAL A 117 5.07 4.27 7.24
C VAL A 117 6.57 4.33 6.91
N GLU A 118 7.38 3.48 7.54
CA GLU A 118 8.81 3.40 7.25
C GLU A 118 9.07 2.86 5.83
N LEU A 119 8.35 1.82 5.44
CA LEU A 119 8.39 1.25 4.09
C LEU A 119 7.94 2.25 3.03
N ASP A 120 6.88 3.00 3.29
CA ASP A 120 6.38 4.03 2.37
C ASP A 120 7.40 5.15 2.15
N ARG A 121 7.98 5.67 3.24
CA ARG A 121 9.05 6.67 3.16
C ARG A 121 10.27 6.16 2.40
N ALA A 122 10.66 4.90 2.62
CA ALA A 122 11.75 4.28 1.88
C ALA A 122 11.40 4.12 0.39
N LEU A 123 10.17 3.71 0.08
CA LEU A 123 9.67 3.54 -1.28
C LEU A 123 9.69 4.87 -2.05
N ILE A 124 9.17 5.94 -1.46
CA ILE A 124 9.19 7.29 -2.05
C ILE A 124 10.63 7.74 -2.32
N ARG A 125 11.56 7.51 -1.38
CA ARG A 125 12.99 7.85 -1.59
C ARG A 125 13.61 7.05 -2.72
N ALA A 126 13.35 5.74 -2.79
CA ALA A 126 13.86 4.88 -3.86
C ALA A 126 13.33 5.31 -5.23
N LEU A 127 12.07 5.73 -5.30
CA LEU A 127 11.44 6.27 -6.51
C LEU A 127 12.10 7.58 -6.97
N TRP A 128 12.41 8.49 -6.05
CA TRP A 128 13.15 9.71 -6.38
C TRP A 128 14.60 9.45 -6.82
N GLN A 129 15.31 8.52 -6.16
CA GLN A 129 16.65 8.11 -6.57
C GLN A 129 16.66 7.49 -7.98
N ALA A 130 15.62 6.73 -8.32
CA ALA A 130 15.46 6.17 -9.66
C ALA A 130 15.24 7.27 -10.71
N GLU A 131 14.46 8.32 -10.39
CA GLU A 131 14.28 9.50 -11.25
C GLU A 131 15.58 10.29 -11.44
N GLU A 132 16.36 10.49 -10.38
CA GLU A 132 17.65 11.18 -10.44
C GLU A 132 18.66 10.41 -11.31
N SER A 133 18.68 9.08 -11.19
CA SER A 133 19.58 8.21 -11.95
C SER A 133 19.15 8.06 -13.42
N ALA A 134 17.85 8.12 -13.69
CA ALA A 134 17.26 7.98 -15.02
C ALA A 134 16.02 8.89 -15.15
N PRO A 135 16.20 10.15 -15.57
CA PRO A 135 15.09 11.10 -15.72
C PRO A 135 13.97 10.58 -16.63
N GLY A 136 12.72 10.77 -16.22
CA GLY A 136 11.53 10.27 -16.90
C GLY A 136 11.00 8.92 -16.40
N THR A 137 11.68 8.29 -15.44
CA THR A 137 11.25 7.03 -14.80
C THR A 137 9.87 7.16 -14.15
N LEU A 138 9.63 8.22 -13.37
CA LEU A 138 8.34 8.44 -12.71
C LEU A 138 7.23 8.73 -13.70
N ALA A 139 7.55 9.40 -14.82
CA ALA A 139 6.60 9.63 -15.89
C ALA A 139 6.22 8.32 -16.58
N ALA A 140 7.20 7.43 -16.84
CA ALA A 140 6.96 6.12 -17.43
C ALA A 140 6.11 5.20 -16.53
N LEU A 141 6.22 5.34 -15.20
CA LEU A 141 5.36 4.65 -14.24
C LEU A 141 3.96 5.28 -14.09
N GLY A 142 3.78 6.52 -14.57
CA GLY A 142 2.57 7.30 -14.33
C GLY A 142 2.43 7.79 -12.88
N LEU A 143 3.54 7.95 -12.17
CA LEU A 143 3.58 8.37 -10.75
C LEU A 143 4.01 9.82 -10.55
N ARG A 144 4.41 10.52 -11.63
CA ARG A 144 4.92 11.91 -11.54
C ARG A 144 3.95 12.90 -10.90
N ALA A 145 2.64 12.67 -11.01
CA ALA A 145 1.60 13.51 -10.42
C ALA A 145 1.13 13.04 -9.04
N VAL A 146 1.61 11.88 -8.57
CA VAL A 146 1.12 11.20 -7.35
C VAL A 146 2.13 11.33 -6.21
N LEU A 147 3.43 11.40 -6.51
CA LEU A 147 4.46 11.53 -5.49
C LEU A 147 4.54 12.97 -4.96
N PRO A 148 4.62 13.16 -3.63
CA PRO A 148 4.78 14.48 -3.04
C PRO A 148 6.10 15.10 -3.55
N ARG A 149 6.04 16.34 -4.02
CA ARG A 149 7.25 17.09 -4.36
C ARG A 149 7.85 17.62 -3.06
N GLY A 150 9.18 17.63 -2.97
CA GLY A 150 9.89 18.20 -1.81
C GLY A 150 9.57 19.68 -1.54
N ASP A 151 8.90 20.36 -2.48
CA ASP A 151 8.46 21.75 -2.41
C ASP A 151 7.05 21.95 -1.80
N ASP A 152 6.32 20.90 -1.41
CA ASP A 152 5.05 21.05 -0.65
C ASP A 152 5.32 21.41 0.85
N ARG A 153 6.35 22.22 1.09
CA ARG A 153 6.59 22.88 2.38
C ARG A 153 6.04 24.30 2.31
N GLY A 154 4.75 24.44 2.59
CA GLY A 154 4.20 25.63 3.23
C GLY A 154 3.86 26.81 2.33
N ASP A 155 2.76 26.69 1.58
CA ASP A 155 1.84 27.82 1.36
C ASP A 155 0.61 27.65 2.26
N ALA A 156 0.84 27.31 3.53
CA ALA A 156 -0.13 27.64 4.57
C ALA A 156 0.16 29.09 4.92
N GLU A 157 -0.40 29.99 4.11
CA GLU A 157 -0.45 31.41 4.42
C GLU A 157 -0.93 31.57 5.86
N ASP A 158 -0.13 32.32 6.63
CA ASP A 158 -0.50 32.82 7.94
C ASP A 158 -1.84 33.57 7.80
N GLU A 159 -2.97 32.91 8.10
CA GLU A 159 -4.19 33.62 8.51
C GLU A 159 -3.93 34.19 9.91
N GLU A 160 -3.21 35.31 9.91
CA GLU A 160 -3.09 36.25 11.00
C GLU A 160 -4.50 36.77 11.34
N TYR A 161 -5.09 36.22 12.39
CA TYR A 161 -6.27 36.80 13.01
C TYR A 161 -5.85 38.09 13.74
N GLU A 162 -5.99 39.24 13.07
CA GLU A 162 -6.16 40.55 13.74
C GLU A 162 -7.61 40.72 14.24
#